data_AF-A0A2M7S744-F1
#
_entry.id   AF-A0A2M7S744-F1
#
_cell.length_a   1.000
_cell.length_b   1.000
_cell.length_c   1.000
_cell.angle_alpha   90.00
_cell.angle_beta   90.00
_cell.angle_gamma   90.00
#
_symmetry.space_group_name_H-M   'P 1'
#
loop_
_entity.id
_entity.type
_entity.pdbx_description
1 polymer ?
#
loop_
_entity_poly.entity_id
_entity_poly.type
_entity_poly.pdbx_seq_one_letter_code
_entity_poly.pdbx_strand_id
1 'polypeptide(L)' 'MRAVVQRVKWAKVSRISGEKSEPLGEIGKGMLIFLGIGKGDSASDAQYLADKLLNLNDGPVTFVIDSKQ' A
#
# COMPACT_ATOMS: atom_id res chain seq x y z
N MET A 1 -7.04 7.93 8.88
CA MET A 1 -6.25 7.26 7.83
C MET A 1 -7.17 6.81 6.72
N ARG A 2 -6.73 6.80 5.45
CA ARG A 2 -7.53 6.28 4.32
C ARG A 2 -6.68 5.38 3.45
N ALA A 3 -7.31 4.38 2.82
CA ALA A 3 -6.63 3.53 1.86
C ALA A 3 -7.48 3.24 0.63
N VAL A 4 -6.81 3.13 -0.52
CA VAL A 4 -7.38 2.59 -1.77
C VAL A 4 -6.76 1.21 -1.98
N VAL A 5 -7.61 0.20 -2.09
CA VAL A 5 -7.19 -1.20 -2.21
C VAL A 5 -7.52 -1.69 -3.62
N GLN A 6 -6.53 -2.25 -4.30
CA GLN A 6 -6.66 -2.77 -5.67
C GLN A 6 -6.19 -4.21 -5.72
N ARG A 7 -7.05 -5.09 -6.25
CA ARG A 7 -6.62 -6.43 -6.63
C ARG A 7 -5.81 -6.35 -7.92
N VAL A 8 -4.60 -6.89 -7.91
CA VAL A 8 -3.67 -6.82 -9.03
C VAL A 8 -3.20 -8.20 -9.46
N LYS A 9 -2.87 -8.34 -10.75
CA LYS A 9 -2.15 -9.53 -11.26
C LYS A 9 -0.66 -9.47 -10.93
N TRP A 10 -0.10 -8.27 -10.87
CA TRP A 10 1.25 -7.94 -10.43
C TRP A 10 1.33 -6.44 -10.11
N ALA A 11 2.30 -6.02 -9.32
CA ALA A 11 2.62 -4.61 -9.09
C ALA A 11 4.12 -4.43 -8.82
N LYS A 12 4.66 -3.24 -9.09
CA LYS A 12 6.06 -2.89 -8.84
C LYS A 12 6.17 -1.45 -8.38
N VAL A 13 7.06 -1.20 -7.42
CA VAL A 13 7.40 0.13 -6.94
C VAL A 13 8.83 0.44 -7.36
N SER A 14 9.02 1.62 -7.93
CA SER A 14 10.35 2.16 -8.24
C SER A 14 10.50 3.53 -7.60
N ARG A 15 11.68 3.81 -7.03
CA ARG A 15 12.09 5.17 -6.67
C ARG A 15 12.46 5.90 -7.95
N ILE A 16 11.95 7.11 -8.11
CA ILE A 16 12.29 8.01 -9.22
C ILE A 16 13.19 9.14 -8.69
N SER A 17 14.32 9.36 -9.33
CA SER A 17 15.26 10.45 -9.01
C SER A 17 15.73 11.11 -10.31
N GLY A 18 15.07 12.19 -10.72
CA GLY A 18 15.25 12.78 -12.04
C GLY A 18 14.86 11.77 -13.13
N GLU A 19 15.79 11.48 -14.04
CA GLU A 19 15.58 10.49 -15.12
C GLU A 19 15.89 9.04 -14.70
N LYS A 20 16.39 8.81 -13.48
CA LYS A 20 16.75 7.47 -13.00
C LYS A 20 15.58 6.80 -12.28
N SER A 21 15.42 5.50 -12.53
CA SER A 21 14.42 4.64 -11.91
C SER A 21 15.11 3.44 -11.24
N GLU A 22 14.90 3.28 -9.94
CA GLU A 22 15.47 2.18 -9.15
C GLU A 22 14.34 1.32 -8.56
N PRO A 23 14.31 -0.01 -8.77
CA PRO A 23 13.27 -0.87 -8.23
C PRO A 23 13.39 -1.01 -6.71
N LEU A 24 12.28 -0.82 -6.00
CA LEU A 24 12.21 -1.00 -4.53
C LEU A 24 11.56 -2.33 -4.14
N GLY A 25 10.67 -2.85 -4.98
CA GLY A 25 10.00 -4.12 -4.72
C GLY A 25 8.90 -4.41 -5.73
N GLU A 26 8.49 -5.67 -5.81
CA GLU A 26 7.45 -6.15 -6.72
C GLU A 26 6.68 -7.33 -6.16
N ILE A 27 5.50 -7.55 -6.73
CA ILE A 27 4.63 -8.70 -6.45
C ILE A 27 4.02 -9.30 -7.68
N GLY A 28 3.70 -10.58 -7.57
CA GLY A 28 2.72 -11.24 -8.41
C GLY A 28 1.27 -10.95 -7.98
N LYS A 29 0.40 -11.95 -8.12
CA LYS A 29 -1.03 -11.82 -7.86
C LYS A 29 -1.29 -11.53 -6.38
N GLY A 30 -2.02 -10.46 -6.09
CA GLY A 30 -2.30 -10.05 -4.71
C GLY A 30 -3.03 -8.72 -4.63
N MET A 31 -2.81 -8.00 -3.53
CA MET A 31 -3.41 -6.69 -3.27
C MET A 31 -2.36 -5.60 -3.20
N LEU A 32 -2.60 -4.50 -3.92
CA LEU A 32 -1.87 -3.24 -3.86
C LEU A 32 -2.70 -2.22 -3.06
N ILE A 33 -2.07 -1.56 -2.10
CA ILE A 33 -2.73 -0.61 -1.20
C ILE A 33 -2.02 0.73 -1.30
N PHE A 34 -2.76 1.78 -1.68
CA PHE A 34 -2.33 3.16 -1.53
C PHE A 34 -2.80 3.69 -0.19
N LEU A 35 -1.87 4.09 0.66
CA LEU A 35 -2.14 4.63 1.99
C LEU A 35 -2.03 6.15 1.99
N GLY A 36 -3.07 6.81 2.50
CA GLY A 36 -3.10 8.24 2.75
C GLY A 36 -3.19 8.53 4.24
N ILE A 37 -2.15 9.16 4.79
CA ILE A 37 -2.08 9.57 6.20
C ILE A 37 -2.42 11.06 6.33
N GLY A 38 -3.51 11.40 7.00
CA GLY A 38 -3.96 12.77 7.28
C GLY A 38 -3.34 13.38 8.54
N LYS A 39 -3.45 14.71 8.70
CA LYS A 39 -3.15 15.37 9.98
C LYS A 39 -4.19 14.92 11.01
N GLY A 40 -3.74 14.44 12.17
CA GLY A 40 -4.61 13.92 13.22
C GLY A 40 -4.85 12.41 13.16
N ASP A 41 -4.31 11.71 12.17
CA ASP A 41 -4.29 10.25 12.19
C ASP A 41 -3.36 9.74 13.30
N SER A 42 -3.76 8.62 13.91
CA SER A 42 -3.12 8.02 15.07
C SER A 42 -2.73 6.57 14.82
N ALA A 43 -2.00 5.98 15.76
CA ALA A 43 -1.62 4.57 15.69
C ALA A 43 -2.83 3.63 15.72
N SER A 44 -3.93 4.00 16.39
CA SER A 44 -5.15 3.20 16.39
C SER A 44 -5.85 3.19 15.03
N ASP A 45 -5.75 4.27 14.24
CA ASP A 45 -6.24 4.29 12.86
C ASP A 45 -5.47 3.30 11.98
N ALA A 46 -4.14 3.21 12.18
CA ALA A 46 -3.29 2.25 11.48
C ALA A 46 -3.66 0.81 11.84
N GLN A 47 -3.86 0.52 13.14
CA GLN A 47 -4.25 -0.81 13.60
C GLN A 47 -5.62 -1.21 13.03
N TYR A 48 -6.61 -0.31 13.12
CA TYR A 48 -7.94 -0.55 12.56
C TYR A 48 -7.89 -0.85 11.06
N LEU A 49 -7.06 -0.11 10.31
CA LEU A 49 -6.89 -0.35 8.89
C LEU A 49 -6.20 -1.70 8.62
N ALA A 50 -5.15 -2.04 9.37
CA ALA A 50 -4.46 -3.32 9.24
C ALA A 50 -5.43 -4.50 9.49
N ASP A 51 -6.24 -4.44 10.55
CA ASP A 51 -7.22 -5.47 10.87
C ASP A 51 -8.30 -5.58 9.78
N LYS A 52 -8.77 -4.43 9.23
CA LYS A 52 -9.68 -4.41 8.09
C LYS A 52 -9.09 -5.08 6.85
N LEU A 53 -7.80 -4.83 6.58
CA LEU A 53 -7.11 -5.35 5.40
C LEU A 53 -6.86 -6.85 5.49
N LEU A 54 -6.53 -7.37 6.67
CA LEU A 54 -6.36 -8.80 6.91
C LEU A 54 -7.68 -9.57 6.77
N ASN A 55 -8.80 -8.93 7.07
CA ASN A 55 -10.14 -9.53 6.96
C ASN A 55 -10.79 -9.38 5.58
N LEU A 56 -10.15 -8.69 4.62
CA LEU A 56 -10.59 -8.72 3.23
C LEU A 56 -10.33 -10.12 2.67
N ASN A 57 -11.39 -10.88 2.41
CA ASN A 57 -11.34 -12.29 2.01
C ASN A 57 -10.93 -12.48 0.54
N ASP A 58 -9.88 -11.77 0.11
CA ASP A 58 -9.52 -11.59 -1.30
C ASP A 58 -8.07 -11.97 -1.64
N GLY A 59 -7.37 -12.62 -0.71
CA GLY A 59 -6.01 -13.16 -0.90
C GLY A 59 -4.94 -12.40 -0.10
N PRO A 60 -3.66 -12.78 -0.23
CA PRO A 60 -2.58 -12.17 0.54
C PRO A 60 -2.44 -10.68 0.21
N VAL A 61 -2.45 -9.85 1.25
CA VAL A 61 -2.08 -8.44 1.17
C VAL A 61 -0.58 -8.38 1.03
N THR A 62 -0.06 -7.72 -0.01
CA THR A 62 1.38 -7.77 -0.24
C THR A 62 2.05 -6.40 -0.25
N PHE A 63 1.44 -5.30 -0.69
CA PHE A 63 2.16 -4.02 -0.77
C PHE A 63 1.33 -2.82 -0.30
N VAL A 64 1.93 -2.00 0.57
CA VAL A 64 1.40 -0.69 1.03
C VAL A 64 2.35 0.40 0.53
N ILE A 65 1.84 1.33 -0.26
CA ILE A 65 2.57 2.52 -0.73
C ILE A 65 1.98 3.73 0.01
N ASP A 66 2.79 4.37 0.85
CA ASP A 66 2.45 5.68 1.42
C ASP A 66 2.77 6.76 0.39
N SER A 67 1.76 7.52 -0.02
CA SER A 67 1.92 8.58 -1.03
C SER A 67 2.30 9.95 -0.44
N LYS A 68 2.76 10.01 0.81
CA LYS A 68 3.27 11.26 1.39
C LYS A 68 4.81 11.31 1.42
N GLN A 69 5.37 11.71 0.29
CA GLN A 69 6.45 12.70 0.28
C GLN A 69 5.95 13.92 -0.48
#